data_AF-A0A914E461-F1
#
_entry.id   AF-A0A914E461-F1
#
_cell.length_a   1.000
_cell.length_b   1.000
_cell.length_c   1.000
_cell.angle_alpha   90.00
_cell.angle_beta   90.00
_cell.angle_gamma   90.00
#
_symmetry.space_group_name_H-M   'P 1'
#
loop_
_entity.id
_entity.type
_entity.pdbx_description
1 polymer ?
#
loop_
_entity_poly.entity_id
_entity_poly.type
_entity_poly.pdbx_seq_one_letter_code
_entity_poly.pdbx_strand_id
1 'polypeptide(L)'
;MVCVCNATYCDEFPPLVNLNPNEAAVYVSSITPTTITIKIDDSTRYQTMLGFGGAFTEKVAFSFLNVNLSSALQSTLLGAYFGEEGIGYTIGRVPMEGGDIDGYEDTDDNVPNDFDLNHFNLTDVDFLLKIPVIKGVQQLVGDKLKLFATPWSAPAWMKASGKFGGGDINSQLKGDMNGPYYRTWANYFIKYFEAYAEQGIHFWGMTVQNEPVSGIMVEWKGMFMNAEMHRKFVRPNSVRIELTFDRGNSRNDLDGVAFITPEYQHVVVLQNRNMTATYQVSIQDAGLTGKELRLDIEPRSLVTLVWN
;
A
#
# COMPACT_ATOMS: atom_id res chain seq x y z
N MET A 1 -20.90 -17.91 20.57
CA MET A 1 -19.95 -17.79 21.70
C MET A 1 -18.73 -17.06 21.17
N VAL A 2 -18.14 -16.14 21.93
CA VAL A 2 -16.90 -15.43 21.56
C VAL A 2 -15.82 -15.75 22.59
N CYS A 3 -14.55 -15.73 22.19
CA CYS A 3 -13.43 -15.73 23.12
C CYS A 3 -13.29 -14.32 23.73
N VAL A 4 -13.22 -14.23 25.06
CA VAL A 4 -13.15 -12.94 25.77
C VAL A 4 -11.72 -12.69 26.22
N CYS A 5 -11.13 -11.60 25.74
CA CYS A 5 -9.80 -11.15 26.13
C CYS A 5 -9.84 -9.90 27.02
N ASN A 6 -8.87 -9.77 27.93
CA ASN A 6 -8.66 -8.62 28.80
C ASN A 6 -7.15 -8.37 29.01
N ALA A 7 -6.79 -7.37 29.82
CA ALA A 7 -5.40 -6.94 30.01
C ALA A 7 -4.44 -8.03 30.54
N THR A 8 -4.95 -9.11 31.10
CA THR A 8 -4.15 -10.19 31.70
C THR A 8 -4.45 -11.57 31.11
N TYR A 9 -5.36 -11.68 30.15
CA TYR A 9 -5.79 -12.96 29.58
C TYR A 9 -6.31 -12.78 28.16
N CYS A 10 -5.84 -13.63 27.25
CA CYS A 10 -6.45 -13.89 25.95
C CYS A 10 -6.15 -15.34 25.60
N ASP A 11 -6.97 -15.97 24.75
CA ASP A 11 -6.68 -17.29 24.26
C ASP A 11 -5.42 -17.29 23.38
N GLU A 12 -4.54 -18.25 23.62
CA GLU A 12 -3.29 -18.43 22.90
C GLU A 12 -3.36 -19.70 22.05
N PHE A 13 -2.68 -19.69 20.91
CA PHE A 13 -2.50 -20.90 20.11
C PHE A 13 -1.10 -21.45 20.37
N PRO A 14 -0.95 -22.76 20.67
CA PRO A 14 0.38 -23.35 20.73
C PRO A 14 1.07 -23.20 19.36
N PRO A 15 2.40 -23.02 19.33
CA PRO A 15 3.16 -22.94 18.09
C PRO A 15 2.84 -24.13 17.17
N LEU A 16 2.98 -23.92 15.85
CA LEU A 16 2.86 -25.01 14.88
C LEU A 16 3.77 -26.17 15.32
N VAL A 17 3.14 -27.30 15.66
CA VAL A 17 3.85 -28.47 16.18
C VAL A 17 4.75 -29.02 15.07
N ASN A 18 6.01 -29.30 15.39
CA ASN A 18 6.87 -30.10 14.50
C ASN A 18 6.28 -31.52 14.44
N LEU A 19 5.60 -31.82 13.34
CA LEU A 19 4.98 -33.13 13.11
C LEU A 19 6.04 -34.13 12.64
N ASN A 20 6.06 -35.31 13.24
CA ASN A 20 6.79 -36.45 12.71
C ASN A 20 6.13 -36.96 11.41
N PRO A 21 6.84 -37.75 10.59
CA PRO A 21 6.21 -38.43 9.46
C PRO A 21 4.95 -39.21 9.89
N ASN A 22 3.84 -39.02 9.18
CA ASN A 22 2.51 -39.58 9.43
C ASN A 22 1.71 -38.96 10.59
N GLU A 23 2.13 -37.82 11.13
CA GLU A 23 1.31 -37.04 12.06
C GLU A 23 0.56 -35.91 11.34
N ALA A 24 -0.59 -35.53 11.88
CA ALA A 24 -1.37 -34.39 11.42
C ALA A 24 -1.84 -33.56 12.62
N ALA A 25 -1.62 -32.24 12.55
CA ALA A 25 -2.30 -31.30 13.44
C ALA A 25 -3.66 -30.94 12.84
N VAL A 26 -4.70 -30.96 13.67
CA VAL A 26 -6.07 -30.63 13.24
C VAL A 26 -6.60 -29.50 14.10
N TYR A 27 -6.94 -28.38 13.45
CA TYR A 27 -7.60 -27.23 14.07
C TYR A 27 -9.07 -27.22 13.61
N VAL A 28 -10.01 -27.37 14.54
CA VAL A 28 -11.43 -27.54 14.21
C VAL A 28 -12.28 -26.43 14.85
N SER A 29 -13.14 -25.81 14.04
CA SER A 29 -14.29 -25.02 14.50
C SER A 29 -15.53 -25.60 13.82
N SER A 30 -16.46 -26.19 14.58
CA SER A 30 -17.55 -27.02 13.99
C SER A 30 -18.87 -26.88 14.74
N ILE A 31 -19.98 -27.06 14.00
CA ILE A 31 -21.36 -27.18 14.50
C ILE A 31 -22.06 -28.50 14.12
N THR A 32 -21.50 -29.39 13.27
CA THR A 32 -21.84 -30.84 13.14
C THR A 32 -21.09 -31.51 11.95
N PRO A 33 -20.78 -32.83 12.00
CA PRO A 33 -20.01 -33.50 10.95
C PRO A 33 -20.85 -34.22 9.87
N THR A 34 -20.32 -34.25 8.64
CA THR A 34 -20.68 -35.16 7.53
C THR A 34 -19.42 -35.81 6.97
N THR A 35 -19.53 -37.02 6.38
CA THR A 35 -18.36 -37.79 5.91
C THR A 35 -18.17 -37.64 4.39
N ILE A 36 -16.99 -37.19 3.98
CA ILE A 36 -16.52 -37.14 2.58
C ILE A 36 -15.05 -37.58 2.50
N THR A 37 -14.59 -38.07 1.34
CA THR A 37 -13.17 -38.42 1.09
C THR A 37 -12.52 -37.39 0.18
N ILE A 38 -11.36 -36.87 0.58
CA ILE A 38 -10.56 -35.87 -0.16
C ILE A 38 -9.21 -36.49 -0.52
N LYS A 39 -8.71 -36.27 -1.75
CA LYS A 39 -7.38 -36.72 -2.22
C LYS A 39 -6.51 -35.50 -2.54
N ILE A 40 -5.22 -35.58 -2.22
CA ILE A 40 -4.22 -34.51 -2.42
C ILE A 40 -3.10 -35.06 -3.31
N ASP A 41 -2.60 -34.25 -4.26
CA ASP A 41 -1.49 -34.56 -5.16
C ASP A 41 -0.53 -33.35 -5.22
N ASP A 42 0.69 -33.51 -4.71
CA ASP A 42 1.70 -32.44 -4.64
C ASP A 42 2.63 -32.38 -5.87
N SER A 43 2.45 -33.31 -6.83
CA SER A 43 3.14 -33.25 -8.12
C SER A 43 2.61 -32.13 -9.02
N THR A 44 1.36 -31.71 -8.78
CA THR A 44 0.74 -30.55 -9.44
C THR A 44 0.82 -29.33 -8.52
N ARG A 45 1.60 -28.32 -8.90
CA ARG A 45 1.76 -27.07 -8.13
C ARG A 45 1.05 -25.90 -8.80
N TYR A 46 0.54 -24.98 -7.97
CA TYR A 46 -0.13 -23.73 -8.39
C TYR A 46 0.65 -22.49 -7.90
N GLN A 47 -0.04 -21.40 -7.57
CA GLN A 47 0.58 -20.16 -7.11
C GLN A 47 1.24 -20.29 -5.73
N THR A 48 2.26 -19.47 -5.50
CA THR A 48 2.78 -19.22 -4.16
C THR A 48 1.85 -18.25 -3.42
N MET A 49 1.55 -18.56 -2.16
CA MET A 49 0.72 -17.69 -1.32
C MET A 49 1.54 -16.49 -0.85
N LEU A 50 1.05 -15.27 -1.10
CA LEU A 50 1.75 -14.05 -0.71
C LEU A 50 1.72 -13.81 0.81
N GLY A 51 0.58 -14.12 1.45
CA GLY A 51 0.30 -13.93 2.87
C GLY A 51 -1.20 -13.77 3.14
N PHE A 52 -1.55 -13.48 4.39
CA PHE A 52 -2.90 -13.22 4.89
C PHE A 52 -2.88 -12.01 5.83
N GLY A 53 -4.01 -11.32 5.99
CA GLY A 53 -3.98 -10.00 6.61
C GLY A 53 -5.32 -9.32 6.84
N GLY A 54 -5.23 -8.05 7.26
CA GLY A 54 -6.36 -7.16 7.51
C GLY A 54 -6.11 -5.74 7.02
N ALA A 55 -7.00 -4.81 7.36
CA ALA A 55 -6.90 -3.41 6.98
C ALA A 55 -6.65 -2.50 8.19
N PHE A 56 -5.69 -1.59 8.07
CA PHE A 56 -5.38 -0.52 9.02
C PHE A 56 -6.22 0.72 8.70
N THR A 57 -7.53 0.62 8.91
CA THR A 57 -8.46 1.76 8.73
C THR A 57 -8.46 2.66 9.96
N GLU A 58 -8.98 3.89 9.83
CA GLU A 58 -9.13 4.81 10.97
C GLU A 58 -9.91 4.14 12.10
N LYS A 59 -11.09 3.56 11.83
CA LYS A 59 -11.88 2.92 12.90
C LYS A 59 -11.13 1.78 13.58
N VAL A 60 -10.40 0.96 12.82
CA VAL A 60 -9.60 -0.12 13.41
C VAL A 60 -8.56 0.49 14.34
N ALA A 61 -7.80 1.47 13.86
CA ALA A 61 -6.78 2.13 14.65
C ALA A 61 -7.35 2.87 15.87
N PHE A 62 -8.47 3.57 15.72
CA PHE A 62 -9.19 4.23 16.80
C PHE A 62 -9.72 3.23 17.85
N SER A 63 -10.25 2.09 17.41
CA SER A 63 -10.67 1.02 18.32
C SER A 63 -9.48 0.44 19.08
N PHE A 64 -8.33 0.25 18.42
CA PHE A 64 -7.10 -0.22 19.05
C PHE A 64 -6.53 0.79 20.05
N LEU A 65 -6.52 2.06 19.70
CA LEU A 65 -5.95 3.14 20.52
C LEU A 65 -6.95 3.74 21.52
N ASN A 66 -8.16 3.17 21.60
CA ASN A 66 -9.18 3.62 22.52
C ASN A 66 -8.62 3.66 23.95
N VAL A 67 -8.79 4.78 24.64
CA VAL A 67 -8.28 5.03 26.00
C VAL A 67 -8.76 4.02 27.05
N ASN A 68 -9.82 3.26 26.75
CA ASN A 68 -10.32 2.18 27.60
C ASN A 68 -9.56 0.86 27.44
N LEU A 69 -8.69 0.73 26.43
CA LEU A 69 -7.77 -0.41 26.29
C LEU A 69 -6.43 -0.05 26.90
N SER A 70 -6.03 -0.77 27.96
CA SER A 70 -4.68 -0.67 28.50
C SER A 70 -3.63 -1.03 27.44
N SER A 71 -2.43 -0.46 27.52
CA SER A 71 -1.29 -0.80 26.62
C SER A 71 -0.97 -2.30 26.58
N ALA A 72 -1.16 -3.01 27.69
CA ALA A 72 -1.03 -4.47 27.76
C ALA A 72 -2.03 -5.16 26.82
N LEU A 73 -3.32 -4.81 26.92
CA LEU A 73 -4.36 -5.36 26.05
C LEU A 73 -4.16 -5.00 24.57
N GLN A 74 -3.69 -3.79 24.27
CA GLN A 74 -3.31 -3.41 22.89
C GLN A 74 -2.22 -4.33 22.35
N SER A 75 -1.18 -4.59 23.16
CA SER A 75 -0.08 -5.48 22.80
C SER A 75 -0.55 -6.92 22.61
N THR A 76 -1.42 -7.42 23.49
CA THR A 76 -2.04 -8.76 23.38
C THR A 76 -2.84 -8.89 22.09
N LEU A 77 -3.65 -7.90 21.73
CA LEU A 77 -4.44 -7.93 20.50
C LEU A 77 -3.57 -7.88 19.24
N LEU A 78 -2.51 -7.07 19.23
CA LEU A 78 -1.54 -7.08 18.12
C LEU A 78 -0.82 -8.43 18.02
N GLY A 79 -0.43 -9.01 19.16
CA GLY A 79 0.16 -10.34 19.25
C GLY A 79 -0.76 -11.44 18.71
N ALA A 80 -2.06 -11.40 19.05
CA ALA A 80 -3.03 -12.38 18.58
C ALA A 80 -3.20 -12.37 17.03
N TYR A 81 -3.13 -11.19 16.40
CA TYR A 81 -3.23 -11.08 14.94
C TYR A 81 -1.89 -11.34 14.22
N PHE A 82 -0.81 -10.74 14.70
CA PHE A 82 0.45 -10.61 13.96
C PHE A 82 1.62 -11.35 14.60
N GLY A 83 1.54 -11.64 15.91
CA GLY A 83 2.59 -12.35 16.63
C GLY A 83 2.72 -13.81 16.21
N GLU A 84 3.89 -14.41 16.47
CA GLU A 84 4.18 -15.80 16.13
C GLU A 84 3.30 -16.82 16.89
N GLU A 85 2.83 -16.45 18.09
CA GLU A 85 1.89 -17.24 18.91
C GLU A 85 0.41 -16.94 18.59
N GLY A 86 0.17 -15.99 17.67
CA GLY A 86 -1.15 -15.66 17.16
C GLY A 86 -1.45 -16.34 15.82
N ILE A 87 -2.27 -15.70 14.99
CA ILE A 87 -2.63 -16.20 13.66
C ILE A 87 -1.65 -15.77 12.55
N GLY A 88 -0.57 -15.07 12.90
CA GLY A 88 0.57 -14.82 12.02
C GLY A 88 0.28 -14.00 10.75
N TYR A 89 -0.54 -12.95 10.85
CA TYR A 89 -0.79 -12.04 9.73
C TYR A 89 0.50 -11.38 9.22
N THR A 90 0.58 -11.23 7.90
CA THR A 90 1.75 -10.67 7.19
C THR A 90 1.36 -9.65 6.12
N ILE A 91 0.07 -9.43 5.88
CA ILE A 91 -0.42 -8.42 4.92
C ILE A 91 -1.21 -7.34 5.66
N GLY A 92 -1.00 -6.09 5.26
CA GLY A 92 -1.76 -4.94 5.75
C GLY A 92 -2.25 -4.03 4.64
N ARG A 93 -3.57 -3.88 4.50
CA ARG A 93 -4.17 -2.86 3.61
C ARG A 93 -4.22 -1.53 4.35
N VAL A 94 -3.68 -0.46 3.78
CA VAL A 94 -3.78 0.89 4.33
C VAL A 94 -4.58 1.75 3.36
N PRO A 95 -5.78 2.25 3.73
CA PRO A 95 -6.44 3.27 2.94
C PRO A 95 -5.54 4.50 2.84
N MET A 96 -5.39 5.08 1.65
CA MET A 96 -4.89 6.45 1.52
C MET A 96 -6.03 7.37 1.96
N GLU A 97 -5.69 8.44 2.67
CA GLU A 97 -6.68 9.25 3.40
C GLU A 97 -7.53 8.40 4.36
N GLY A 98 -8.84 8.70 4.43
CA GLY A 98 -9.85 7.88 5.10
C GLY A 98 -10.77 7.11 4.15
N GLY A 99 -11.40 6.05 4.65
CA GLY A 99 -12.39 5.21 3.98
C GLY A 99 -13.86 5.44 4.35
N ASP A 100 -14.74 4.62 3.80
CA ASP A 100 -16.21 4.62 3.99
C ASP A 100 -16.65 4.60 5.46
N ILE A 101 -15.78 4.08 6.33
CA ILE A 101 -15.98 4.01 7.77
C ILE A 101 -15.42 5.23 8.53
N ASP A 102 -14.92 6.25 7.86
CA ASP A 102 -14.21 7.36 8.54
C ASP A 102 -15.12 8.59 8.65
N GLY A 103 -15.05 9.30 9.79
CA GLY A 103 -16.05 10.31 10.18
C GLY A 103 -15.92 11.67 9.48
N TYR A 104 -14.89 11.86 8.66
CA TYR A 104 -14.52 13.15 8.06
C TYR A 104 -14.20 12.99 6.57
N GLU A 105 -14.63 13.96 5.75
CA GLU A 105 -14.21 14.11 4.35
C GLU A 105 -12.91 14.92 4.31
N ASP A 106 -11.80 14.27 4.62
CA ASP A 106 -10.48 14.89 4.58
C ASP A 106 -9.57 14.13 3.62
N THR A 107 -8.74 14.87 2.90
CA THR A 107 -7.69 14.34 2.03
C THR A 107 -6.35 14.94 2.39
N ASP A 108 -5.26 14.34 1.91
CA ASP A 108 -3.93 14.86 2.20
C ASP A 108 -3.64 16.18 1.43
N ASP A 109 -4.51 16.62 0.50
CA ASP A 109 -4.38 17.92 -0.19
C ASP A 109 -5.75 18.53 -0.60
N ASN A 110 -6.32 19.35 0.28
CA ASN A 110 -7.62 19.99 0.03
C ASN A 110 -7.53 21.39 -0.62
N VAL A 111 -6.33 21.94 -0.85
CA VAL A 111 -6.19 23.30 -1.38
C VAL A 111 -6.51 23.31 -2.89
N PRO A 112 -7.54 24.06 -3.35
CA PRO A 112 -7.94 24.01 -4.75
C PRO A 112 -6.83 24.46 -5.71
N ASN A 113 -6.61 23.66 -6.76
CA ASN A 113 -5.62 23.88 -7.82
C ASN A 113 -4.15 23.82 -7.36
N ASP A 114 -3.85 23.10 -6.27
CA ASP A 114 -2.49 22.85 -5.84
C ASP A 114 -1.81 21.75 -6.68
N PHE A 115 -1.60 22.04 -7.97
CA PHE A 115 -1.03 21.07 -8.91
C PHE A 115 0.38 20.60 -8.56
N ASP A 116 1.12 21.42 -7.80
CA ASP A 116 2.47 21.15 -7.32
C ASP A 116 2.49 20.45 -5.94
N LEU A 117 1.32 20.23 -5.32
CA LEU A 117 1.15 19.56 -4.03
C LEU A 117 1.96 20.23 -2.90
N ASN A 118 1.99 21.56 -2.86
CA ASN A 118 2.72 22.34 -1.85
C ASN A 118 2.07 22.26 -0.45
N HIS A 119 0.77 21.98 -0.40
CA HIS A 119 -0.02 21.85 0.83
C HIS A 119 -0.30 20.39 1.17
N PHE A 120 0.28 19.45 0.42
CA PHE A 120 0.16 18.03 0.74
C PHE A 120 0.69 17.76 2.14
N ASN A 121 -0.12 17.15 2.99
CA ASN A 121 0.31 16.67 4.29
C ASN A 121 -0.57 15.51 4.76
N LEU A 122 0.06 14.51 5.39
CA LEU A 122 -0.71 13.48 6.08
C LEU A 122 -1.54 14.11 7.21
N THR A 123 -2.72 13.55 7.43
CA THR A 123 -3.67 14.08 8.42
C THR A 123 -3.38 13.56 9.83
N ASP A 124 -4.06 14.13 10.83
CA ASP A 124 -4.03 13.62 12.21
C ASP A 124 -4.51 12.16 12.28
N VAL A 125 -5.36 11.70 11.36
CA VAL A 125 -5.77 10.29 11.29
C VAL A 125 -4.58 9.38 11.01
N ASP A 126 -3.67 9.80 10.13
CA ASP A 126 -2.45 9.04 9.87
C ASP A 126 -1.52 9.06 11.07
N PHE A 127 -1.19 10.25 11.58
CA PHE A 127 -0.18 10.42 12.64
C PHE A 127 -0.62 9.89 14.00
N LEU A 128 -1.88 10.11 14.38
CA LEU A 128 -2.38 9.75 15.70
C LEU A 128 -2.97 8.34 15.73
N LEU A 129 -3.40 7.78 14.58
CA LEU A 129 -4.10 6.50 14.53
C LEU A 129 -3.35 5.43 13.73
N LYS A 130 -3.21 5.59 12.41
CA LYS A 130 -2.71 4.52 11.54
C LYS A 130 -1.23 4.22 11.78
N ILE A 131 -0.39 5.25 11.80
CA ILE A 131 1.07 5.12 11.95
C ILE A 131 1.47 4.43 13.26
N PRO A 132 0.94 4.80 14.44
CA PRO A 132 1.28 4.13 15.69
C PRO A 132 0.97 2.63 15.68
N VAL A 133 -0.19 2.24 15.13
CA VAL A 133 -0.60 0.82 15.05
C VAL A 133 0.30 0.06 14.08
N ILE A 134 0.60 0.62 12.90
CA ILE A 134 1.49 0.00 11.92
C ILE A 134 2.89 -0.20 12.53
N LYS A 135 3.43 0.78 13.25
CA LYS A 135 4.72 0.67 13.95
C LYS A 135 4.71 -0.43 15.00
N GLY A 136 3.62 -0.57 15.77
CA GLY A 136 3.44 -1.68 16.71
C GLY A 136 3.50 -3.05 16.03
N VAL A 137 2.88 -3.18 14.85
CA VAL A 137 2.95 -4.42 14.06
C VAL A 137 4.34 -4.65 13.47
N GLN A 138 5.02 -3.62 12.97
CA GLN A 138 6.40 -3.74 12.46
C GLN A 138 7.37 -4.25 13.53
N GLN A 139 7.17 -3.89 14.80
CA GLN A 139 7.98 -4.43 15.91
C GLN A 139 7.76 -5.93 16.14
N LEU A 140 6.57 -6.46 15.82
CA LEU A 140 6.24 -7.88 15.98
C LEU A 140 6.68 -8.71 14.76
N VAL A 141 6.50 -8.17 13.55
CA VAL A 141 6.58 -8.93 12.29
C VAL A 141 7.87 -8.66 11.50
N GLY A 142 8.47 -7.48 11.69
CA GLY A 142 9.63 -7.02 10.93
C GLY A 142 9.38 -7.00 9.42
N ASP A 143 10.39 -7.41 8.66
CA ASP A 143 10.40 -7.37 7.18
C ASP A 143 9.40 -8.34 6.51
N LYS A 144 8.75 -9.22 7.29
CA LYS A 144 7.70 -10.10 6.77
C LYS A 144 6.41 -9.33 6.44
N LEU A 145 6.22 -8.14 7.01
CA LEU A 145 5.01 -7.33 6.82
C LEU A 145 4.99 -6.70 5.43
N LYS A 146 3.99 -7.05 4.62
CA LYS A 146 3.72 -6.44 3.32
C LYS A 146 2.52 -5.51 3.41
N LEU A 147 2.80 -4.22 3.39
CA LEU A 147 1.77 -3.19 3.33
C LEU A 147 1.39 -2.90 1.89
N PHE A 148 0.10 -2.69 1.62
CA PHE A 148 -0.33 -2.09 0.36
C PHE A 148 -1.31 -0.95 0.57
N ALA A 149 -1.14 0.13 -0.20
CA ALA A 149 -1.99 1.30 -0.13
C ALA A 149 -3.11 1.25 -1.17
N THR A 150 -4.25 1.86 -0.85
CA THR A 150 -5.33 2.05 -1.82
C THR A 150 -6.12 3.32 -1.54
N PRO A 151 -6.28 4.23 -2.52
CA PRO A 151 -7.05 5.43 -2.31
C PRO A 151 -8.55 5.16 -2.48
N TRP A 152 -9.35 5.87 -1.71
CA TRP A 152 -10.80 5.88 -1.89
C TRP A 152 -11.24 6.96 -2.86
N SER A 153 -10.61 8.13 -2.85
CA SER A 153 -10.93 9.20 -3.79
C SER A 153 -9.81 10.22 -3.89
N ALA A 154 -9.62 10.82 -5.06
CA ALA A 154 -8.84 12.04 -5.17
C ALA A 154 -9.50 13.21 -4.42
N PRO A 155 -8.74 14.28 -4.09
CA PRO A 155 -9.28 15.54 -3.61
C PRO A 155 -10.44 16.06 -4.46
N ALA A 156 -11.43 16.67 -3.81
CA ALA A 156 -12.64 17.17 -4.46
C ALA A 156 -12.32 18.14 -5.62
N TRP A 157 -11.30 18.98 -5.46
CA TRP A 157 -10.88 19.96 -6.47
C TRP A 157 -10.30 19.32 -7.74
N MET A 158 -9.94 18.03 -7.72
CA MET A 158 -9.43 17.27 -8.87
C MET A 158 -10.53 16.51 -9.62
N LYS A 159 -11.73 16.39 -9.03
CA LYS A 159 -12.85 15.60 -9.58
C LYS A 159 -13.79 16.46 -10.42
N ALA A 160 -14.43 15.86 -11.42
CA ALA A 160 -15.40 16.57 -12.26
C ALA A 160 -16.66 16.98 -11.48
N SER A 161 -17.03 16.20 -10.46
CA SER A 161 -18.13 16.48 -9.55
C SER A 161 -17.84 17.62 -8.57
N GLY A 162 -16.57 17.97 -8.33
CA GLY A 162 -16.16 18.88 -7.27
C GLY A 162 -16.43 18.35 -5.86
N LYS A 163 -16.65 17.04 -5.70
CA LYS A 163 -17.01 16.39 -4.42
C LYS A 163 -16.08 15.23 -4.12
N PHE A 164 -15.78 15.02 -2.85
CA PHE A 164 -14.99 13.88 -2.39
C PHE A 164 -15.78 12.55 -2.46
N GLY A 165 -17.09 12.57 -2.22
CA GLY A 165 -17.96 11.41 -2.42
C GLY A 165 -18.10 10.95 -3.88
N GLY A 166 -18.55 9.71 -4.03
CA GLY A 166 -18.96 9.09 -5.29
C GLY A 166 -20.43 9.36 -5.62
N GLY A 167 -21.12 8.35 -6.16
CA GLY A 167 -22.55 8.36 -6.48
C GLY A 167 -22.89 9.02 -7.82
N ASP A 168 -21.86 9.38 -8.60
CA ASP A 168 -22.03 10.07 -9.88
C ASP A 168 -20.92 9.63 -10.85
N ILE A 169 -21.25 9.53 -12.15
CA ILE A 169 -20.27 9.35 -13.23
C ILE A 169 -19.21 10.46 -13.25
N ASN A 170 -19.57 11.66 -12.78
CA ASN A 170 -18.67 12.79 -12.63
C ASN A 170 -17.74 12.66 -11.42
N SER A 171 -17.82 11.60 -10.61
CA SER A 171 -16.85 11.35 -9.54
C SER A 171 -15.45 10.97 -10.04
N GLN A 172 -15.21 10.90 -11.34
CA GLN A 172 -13.88 10.72 -11.93
C GLN A 172 -13.02 12.01 -11.86
N LEU A 173 -11.71 11.86 -12.08
CA LEU A 173 -10.81 13.00 -12.32
C LEU A 173 -11.28 13.84 -13.52
N LYS A 174 -11.16 15.16 -13.42
CA LYS A 174 -11.53 16.07 -14.52
C LYS A 174 -10.37 16.30 -15.49
N GLY A 175 -10.72 16.76 -16.69
CA GLY A 175 -9.77 17.15 -17.72
C GLY A 175 -9.18 15.96 -18.48
N ASP A 176 -8.16 16.24 -19.29
CA ASP A 176 -7.50 15.24 -20.10
C ASP A 176 -6.64 14.28 -19.26
N MET A 177 -6.62 13.02 -19.67
CA MET A 177 -5.84 11.94 -19.07
C MET A 177 -4.32 12.21 -19.06
N ASN A 178 -3.82 12.99 -20.02
CA ASN A 178 -2.42 13.43 -20.07
C ASN A 178 -2.23 14.85 -19.48
N GLY A 179 -3.30 15.41 -18.94
CA GLY A 179 -3.38 16.76 -18.41
C GLY A 179 -2.90 16.87 -16.96
N PRO A 180 -2.99 18.07 -16.38
CA PRO A 180 -2.42 18.37 -15.07
C PRO A 180 -3.08 17.57 -13.93
N TYR A 181 -4.40 17.33 -13.95
CA TYR A 181 -5.08 16.60 -12.88
C TYR A 181 -4.61 15.15 -12.75
N TYR A 182 -4.44 14.43 -13.85
CA TYR A 182 -3.96 13.05 -13.81
C TYR A 182 -2.48 12.98 -13.44
N ARG A 183 -1.65 13.93 -13.89
CA ARG A 183 -0.26 14.03 -13.46
C ARG A 183 -0.15 14.32 -11.96
N THR A 184 -0.90 15.29 -11.46
CA THR A 184 -0.93 15.61 -10.03
C THR A 184 -1.44 14.42 -9.22
N TRP A 185 -2.41 13.66 -9.72
CA TRP A 185 -2.88 12.45 -9.02
C TRP A 185 -1.77 11.39 -8.92
N ALA A 186 -0.97 11.19 -9.97
CA ALA A 186 0.20 10.31 -9.89
C ALA A 186 1.25 10.82 -8.88
N ASN A 187 1.50 12.14 -8.86
CA ASN A 187 2.42 12.76 -7.89
C ASN A 187 1.90 12.65 -6.45
N TYR A 188 0.59 12.63 -6.23
CA TYR A 188 -0.03 12.48 -4.93
C TYR A 188 0.33 11.13 -4.29
N PHE A 189 0.33 10.03 -5.07
CA PHE A 189 0.83 8.74 -4.58
C PHE A 189 2.29 8.79 -4.14
N ILE A 190 3.14 9.48 -4.91
CA ILE A 190 4.56 9.64 -4.57
C ILE A 190 4.68 10.38 -3.23
N LYS A 191 3.98 11.51 -3.06
CA LYS A 191 3.95 12.27 -1.81
C LYS A 191 3.46 11.45 -0.63
N TYR A 192 2.42 10.64 -0.82
CA TYR A 192 1.92 9.74 0.20
C TYR A 192 2.97 8.71 0.65
N PHE A 193 3.64 8.04 -0.29
CA PHE A 193 4.67 7.06 0.05
C PHE A 193 5.92 7.72 0.64
N GLU A 194 6.29 8.92 0.18
CA GLU A 194 7.35 9.73 0.80
C GLU A 194 7.02 10.02 2.26
N ALA A 195 5.82 10.54 2.54
CA ALA A 195 5.43 10.91 3.89
C ALA A 195 5.37 9.71 4.83
N TYR A 196 4.89 8.54 4.39
CA TYR A 196 4.96 7.31 5.18
C TYR A 196 6.39 6.77 5.34
N ALA A 197 7.24 6.90 4.32
CA ALA A 197 8.64 6.51 4.41
C ALA A 197 9.42 7.38 5.41
N GLU A 198 9.09 8.68 5.54
CA GLU A 198 9.62 9.55 6.60
C GLU A 198 9.25 9.07 8.01
N GLN A 199 8.19 8.26 8.13
CA GLN A 199 7.79 7.61 9.37
C GLN A 199 8.42 6.21 9.55
N GLY A 200 9.26 5.75 8.62
CA GLY A 200 9.86 4.40 8.62
C GLY A 200 8.90 3.30 8.16
N ILE A 201 7.84 3.66 7.42
CA ILE A 201 6.85 2.72 6.90
C ILE A 201 6.99 2.62 5.38
N HIS A 202 7.23 1.41 4.89
CA HIS A 202 7.39 1.14 3.46
C HIS A 202 6.28 0.24 2.95
N PHE A 203 5.86 0.49 1.70
CA PHE A 203 4.79 -0.26 1.05
C PHE A 203 5.35 -1.27 0.05
N TRP A 204 4.84 -2.49 0.10
CA TRP A 204 5.10 -3.54 -0.89
C TRP A 204 4.36 -3.27 -2.21
N GLY A 205 3.17 -2.67 -2.15
CA GLY A 205 2.38 -2.41 -3.35
C GLY A 205 1.29 -1.37 -3.15
N MET A 206 0.50 -1.16 -4.20
CA MET A 206 -0.65 -0.28 -4.18
C MET A 206 -1.71 -0.76 -5.18
N THR A 207 -2.94 -0.33 -4.99
CA THR A 207 -3.95 -0.35 -6.08
C THR A 207 -4.21 1.06 -6.55
N VAL A 208 -4.52 1.21 -7.84
CA VAL A 208 -4.76 2.51 -8.48
C VAL A 208 -5.98 3.24 -7.90
N GLN A 209 -7.02 2.48 -7.55
CA GLN A 209 -8.26 3.01 -7.01
C GLN A 209 -8.99 1.89 -6.29
N ASN A 210 -9.53 2.17 -5.10
CA ASN A 210 -10.42 1.24 -4.45
C ASN A 210 -11.78 1.24 -5.15
N GLU A 211 -12.33 0.05 -5.41
CA GLU A 211 -13.69 -0.15 -5.93
C GLU A 211 -14.10 0.86 -7.01
N PRO A 212 -13.34 0.94 -8.10
CA PRO A 212 -13.43 2.06 -9.03
C PRO A 212 -14.77 2.16 -9.79
N VAL A 213 -15.54 1.08 -9.86
CA VAL A 213 -16.89 1.10 -10.45
C VAL A 213 -17.91 1.57 -9.41
N SER A 214 -17.68 1.35 -8.12
CA SER A 214 -18.57 1.82 -7.05
C SER A 214 -18.69 3.35 -7.02
N GLY A 215 -17.70 4.10 -7.55
CA GLY A 215 -17.74 5.55 -7.64
C GLY A 215 -18.98 6.14 -8.33
N ILE A 216 -19.71 5.38 -9.16
CA ILE A 216 -21.00 5.84 -9.76
C ILE A 216 -22.23 5.40 -8.97
N MET A 217 -22.07 4.52 -7.97
CA MET A 217 -23.16 3.84 -7.26
C MET A 217 -23.27 4.26 -5.79
N VAL A 218 -22.15 4.53 -5.12
CA VAL A 218 -22.11 4.80 -3.68
C VAL A 218 -21.74 6.25 -3.40
N GLU A 219 -22.56 6.95 -2.60
CA GLU A 219 -22.40 8.38 -2.31
C GLU A 219 -21.28 8.68 -1.30
N TRP A 220 -20.76 7.66 -0.59
CA TRP A 220 -19.61 7.83 0.30
C TRP A 220 -18.30 8.00 -0.48
N LYS A 221 -17.15 7.92 0.19
CA LYS A 221 -15.82 8.09 -0.39
C LYS A 221 -15.60 7.17 -1.61
N GLY A 222 -15.44 7.75 -2.78
CA GLY A 222 -15.33 7.00 -4.02
C GLY A 222 -14.94 7.86 -5.21
N MET A 223 -14.15 7.28 -6.11
CA MET A 223 -13.79 7.89 -7.40
C MET A 223 -14.02 6.89 -8.53
N PHE A 224 -14.81 7.30 -9.52
CA PHE A 224 -15.06 6.47 -10.69
C PHE A 224 -13.81 6.34 -11.56
N MET A 225 -13.47 5.10 -11.92
CA MET A 225 -12.43 4.81 -12.91
C MET A 225 -12.76 3.55 -13.69
N ASN A 226 -13.22 3.69 -14.94
CA ASN A 226 -13.48 2.51 -15.77
C ASN A 226 -12.17 1.83 -16.24
N ALA A 227 -12.30 0.69 -16.94
CA ALA A 227 -11.15 -0.04 -17.44
C ALA A 227 -10.29 0.80 -18.41
N GLU A 228 -10.89 1.64 -19.26
CA GLU A 228 -10.15 2.51 -20.18
C GLU A 228 -9.34 3.58 -19.44
N MET A 229 -9.88 4.16 -18.37
CA MET A 229 -9.19 5.14 -17.54
C MET A 229 -8.00 4.52 -16.81
N HIS A 230 -8.18 3.34 -16.20
CA HIS A 230 -7.08 2.57 -15.61
C HIS A 230 -5.97 2.29 -16.62
N ARG A 231 -6.37 1.86 -17.83
CA ARG A 231 -5.47 1.58 -18.96
C ARG A 231 -4.58 2.76 -19.34
N LYS A 232 -5.10 3.99 -19.21
CA LYS A 232 -4.33 5.16 -19.62
C LYS A 232 -3.53 5.75 -18.46
N PHE A 233 -4.02 5.62 -17.24
CA PHE A 233 -3.30 6.02 -16.03
C PHE A 233 -2.12 5.07 -15.71
N VAL A 234 -2.32 3.77 -15.92
CA VAL A 234 -1.27 2.73 -15.88
C VAL A 234 -1.27 2.02 -17.24
N ARG A 235 -0.28 2.31 -18.09
CA ARG A 235 -0.21 1.75 -19.46
C ARG A 235 -0.15 0.21 -19.41
N PRO A 236 -1.12 -0.57 -19.93
CA PRO A 236 -1.13 -2.03 -19.86
C PRO A 236 -0.16 -2.62 -20.83
N ASN A 237 0.39 -3.77 -20.45
CA ASN A 237 1.59 -4.35 -21.02
C ASN A 237 2.85 -3.56 -20.65
N SER A 238 2.74 -2.58 -19.74
CA SER A 238 3.95 -2.13 -19.07
C SER A 238 4.46 -3.27 -18.18
N VAL A 239 5.70 -3.68 -18.39
CA VAL A 239 6.33 -4.76 -17.65
C VAL A 239 7.38 -4.14 -16.76
N ARG A 240 7.26 -4.34 -15.43
CA ARG A 240 8.34 -3.99 -14.51
C ARG A 240 9.58 -4.78 -14.93
N ILE A 241 10.68 -4.07 -15.09
CA ILE A 241 11.99 -4.66 -15.38
C ILE A 241 12.90 -4.48 -14.18
N GLU A 242 13.99 -5.25 -14.17
CA GLU A 242 14.99 -5.16 -13.12
C GLU A 242 15.69 -3.79 -13.15
N LEU A 243 15.86 -3.20 -11.96
CA LEU A 243 16.67 -2.00 -11.75
C LEU A 243 17.63 -2.31 -10.61
N THR A 244 18.92 -2.43 -10.91
CA THR A 244 19.94 -2.76 -9.93
C THR A 244 20.82 -1.54 -9.68
N PHE A 245 21.01 -1.21 -8.40
CA PHE A 245 21.97 -0.20 -7.96
C PHE A 245 23.31 -0.87 -7.66
N ASP A 246 24.41 -0.27 -8.12
CA ASP A 246 25.75 -0.79 -7.86
C ASP A 246 26.07 -0.62 -6.37
N ARG A 247 26.35 -1.73 -5.68
CA ARG A 247 26.35 -1.83 -4.20
C ARG A 247 27.65 -1.30 -3.57
N GLY A 248 28.06 -0.09 -3.94
CA GLY A 248 29.17 0.63 -3.32
C GLY A 248 28.67 1.76 -2.41
N ASN A 249 28.85 1.62 -1.10
CA ASN A 249 28.61 2.57 -0.01
C ASN A 249 27.39 3.52 -0.13
N SER A 250 26.38 3.24 0.70
CA SER A 250 25.33 4.15 1.18
C SER A 250 24.59 4.97 0.12
N ARG A 251 23.49 4.41 -0.41
CA ARG A 251 22.43 5.22 -1.04
C ARG A 251 21.05 4.80 -0.53
N ASN A 252 20.88 4.73 0.79
CA ASN A 252 19.56 4.46 1.41
C ASN A 252 18.49 5.48 0.99
N ASP A 253 18.88 6.61 0.41
CA ASP A 253 18.00 7.71 0.02
C ASP A 253 17.83 7.85 -1.49
N LEU A 254 18.33 6.92 -2.31
CA LEU A 254 18.09 6.91 -3.75
C LEU A 254 17.32 5.64 -4.13
N ASP A 255 16.03 5.81 -4.41
CA ASP A 255 15.17 4.72 -4.86
C ASP A 255 14.88 4.80 -6.35
N GLY A 256 14.37 3.71 -6.89
CA GLY A 256 13.86 3.74 -8.24
C GLY A 256 13.06 2.52 -8.64
N VAL A 257 12.36 2.68 -9.76
CA VAL A 257 11.65 1.61 -10.45
C VAL A 257 11.88 1.75 -11.94
N ALA A 258 11.96 0.61 -12.63
CA ALA A 258 12.06 0.56 -14.07
C ALA A 258 10.91 -0.27 -14.66
N PHE A 259 10.40 0.13 -15.82
CA PHE A 259 9.43 -0.64 -16.59
C PHE A 259 9.58 -0.38 -18.09
N ILE A 260 9.19 -1.36 -18.91
CA ILE A 260 9.06 -1.20 -20.37
C ILE A 260 7.61 -0.89 -20.69
N THR A 261 7.30 0.09 -21.52
CA THR A 261 5.94 0.39 -22.00
C THR A 261 5.53 -0.53 -23.16
N PRO A 262 4.25 -0.53 -23.56
CA PRO A 262 3.77 -1.34 -24.69
C PRO A 262 4.38 -0.97 -26.03
N GLU A 263 4.89 0.27 -26.14
CA GLU A 263 5.61 0.79 -27.30
C GLU A 263 7.12 0.48 -27.23
N TYR A 264 7.53 -0.43 -26.33
CA TYR A 264 8.92 -0.82 -26.07
C TYR A 264 9.82 0.33 -25.60
N GLN A 265 9.24 1.32 -24.92
CA GLN A 265 10.03 2.38 -24.29
C GLN A 265 10.51 1.91 -22.92
N HIS A 266 11.78 2.11 -22.60
CA HIS A 266 12.30 1.94 -21.26
C HIS A 266 11.98 3.19 -20.44
N VAL A 267 11.37 2.99 -19.27
CA VAL A 267 11.08 4.04 -18.31
C VAL A 267 11.81 3.73 -17.02
N VAL A 268 12.59 4.69 -16.52
CA VAL A 268 13.20 4.63 -15.19
C VAL A 268 12.74 5.84 -14.41
N VAL A 269 12.18 5.60 -13.22
CA VAL A 269 11.84 6.63 -12.26
C VAL A 269 12.83 6.51 -11.12
N LEU A 270 13.55 7.59 -10.82
CA LEU A 270 14.50 7.70 -9.72
C LEU A 270 14.04 8.77 -8.75
N GLN A 271 14.18 8.49 -7.46
CA GLN A 271 13.76 9.38 -6.39
C GLN A 271 14.93 9.62 -5.44
N ASN A 272 15.37 10.87 -5.35
CA ASN A 272 16.34 11.30 -4.36
C ASN A 272 15.62 11.82 -3.11
N ARG A 273 15.53 10.97 -2.08
CA ARG A 273 15.00 11.31 -0.76
C ARG A 273 15.99 12.09 0.11
N ASN A 274 17.25 12.23 -0.30
CA ASN A 274 18.24 12.93 0.49
C ASN A 274 17.88 14.42 0.58
N MET A 275 18.00 14.99 1.77
CA MET A 275 17.62 16.38 2.02
C MET A 275 18.56 17.41 1.43
N THR A 276 19.83 17.05 1.20
CA THR A 276 20.88 18.02 0.85
C THR A 276 21.86 17.56 -0.22
N ALA A 277 22.00 16.25 -0.43
CA ALA A 277 22.96 15.70 -1.38
C ALA A 277 22.31 15.47 -2.75
N THR A 278 22.91 16.06 -3.78
CA THR A 278 22.65 15.73 -5.18
C THR A 278 23.33 14.40 -5.50
N TYR A 279 22.61 13.47 -6.13
CA TYR A 279 23.20 12.22 -6.62
C TYR A 279 23.58 12.34 -8.08
N GLN A 280 24.87 12.21 -8.37
CA GLN A 280 25.32 11.95 -9.74
C GLN A 280 25.04 10.47 -10.04
N VAL A 281 24.20 10.23 -11.03
CA VAL A 281 23.79 8.89 -11.45
C VAL A 281 24.24 8.67 -12.88
N SER A 282 24.83 7.51 -13.13
CA SER A 282 24.94 6.99 -14.47
C SER A 282 24.09 5.77 -14.68
N ILE A 283 23.29 5.79 -15.74
CA ILE A 283 22.35 4.75 -16.07
C ILE A 283 22.87 4.04 -17.30
N GLN A 284 22.99 2.72 -17.16
CA GLN A 284 23.42 1.82 -18.21
C GLN A 284 22.28 0.85 -18.48
N ASP A 285 21.92 0.72 -19.75
CA ASP A 285 20.96 -0.26 -20.21
C ASP A 285 21.74 -1.46 -20.78
N ALA A 286 21.49 -2.65 -20.24
CA ALA A 286 22.15 -3.88 -20.67
C ALA A 286 21.94 -4.18 -22.17
N GLY A 287 20.82 -3.71 -22.75
CA GLY A 287 20.52 -3.81 -24.18
C GLY A 287 21.26 -2.79 -25.06
N LEU A 288 21.86 -1.75 -24.46
CA LEU A 288 22.55 -0.66 -25.17
C LEU A 288 24.03 -0.61 -24.79
N THR A 289 24.78 -1.62 -25.23
CA THR A 289 26.22 -1.75 -24.91
C THR A 289 27.01 -0.49 -25.27
N GLY A 290 27.76 0.03 -24.30
CA GLY A 290 28.63 1.20 -24.47
C GLY A 290 27.91 2.55 -24.45
N LYS A 291 26.60 2.58 -24.18
CA LYS A 291 25.85 3.82 -23.95
C LYS A 291 25.57 4.00 -22.46
N GLU A 292 25.66 5.25 -22.02
CA GLU A 292 25.47 5.65 -20.63
C GLU A 292 24.78 7.02 -20.62
N LEU A 293 23.73 7.15 -19.81
CA LEU A 293 23.11 8.44 -19.52
C LEU A 293 23.61 8.92 -18.16
N ARG A 294 24.18 10.12 -18.11
CA ARG A 294 24.62 10.75 -16.86
C ARG A 294 23.73 11.94 -16.55
N LEU A 295 23.28 12.01 -15.30
CA LEU A 295 22.48 13.10 -14.80
C LEU A 295 22.73 13.32 -13.31
N ASP A 296 22.50 14.55 -12.89
CA ASP A 296 22.45 14.93 -11.49
C ASP A 296 20.98 14.88 -11.02
N ILE A 297 20.72 14.18 -9.92
CA ILE A 297 19.40 14.10 -9.29
C ILE A 297 19.46 14.94 -8.03
N GLU A 298 18.82 16.11 -8.08
CA GLU A 298 18.84 17.08 -6.99
C GLU A 298 18.19 16.53 -5.70
N PRO A 299 18.53 17.07 -4.52
CA PRO A 299 17.86 16.71 -3.27
C PRO A 299 16.35 16.88 -3.38
N ARG A 300 15.59 16.02 -2.69
CA ARG A 300 14.11 16.09 -2.64
C ARG A 300 13.46 16.12 -4.04
N SER A 301 14.00 15.36 -4.98
CA SER A 301 13.51 15.38 -6.37
C SER A 301 13.21 13.99 -6.91
N LEU A 302 12.31 13.97 -7.89
CA LEU A 302 11.94 12.79 -8.67
C LEU A 302 12.24 13.05 -10.14
N VAL A 303 12.93 12.10 -10.77
CA VAL A 303 13.33 12.18 -12.17
C VAL A 303 12.79 10.97 -12.91
N THR A 304 12.07 11.22 -14.01
CA THR A 304 11.59 10.19 -14.91
C THR A 304 12.37 10.27 -16.22
N LEU A 305 12.93 9.14 -16.62
CA LEU A 305 13.71 8.97 -17.82
C LEU A 305 12.95 8.03 -18.75
N VAL A 306 12.91 8.39 -20.02
CA VAL A 306 12.23 7.60 -21.06
C VAL A 306 13.13 7.54 -22.29
N TRP A 307 13.41 6.33 -22.75
CA TRP A 307 14.13 6.11 -24.02
C TRP A 307 13.59 4.88 -24.76
N ASN A 308 14.04 4.71 -26.00
CA ASN A 308 13.76 3.53 -26.83
C ASN A 308 15.05 2.75 -27.03
#